data_AF-A0A392NXL3-F1
#
_entry.id   AF-A0A392NXL3-F1
#
_cell.length_a   1.000
_cell.length_b   1.000
_cell.length_c   1.000
_cell.angle_alpha   90.00
_cell.angle_beta   90.00
_cell.angle_gamma   90.00
#
_symmetry.space_group_name_H-M   'P 1'
#
loop_
_entity.id
_entity.type
_entity.pdbx_description
1 polymer ?
#
loop_
_entity_poly.entity_id
_entity_poly.type
_entity_poly.pdbx_seq_one_letter_code
_entity_poly.pdbx_strand_id
1 'polypeptide(L)'
;MRVAELLKVNGNWKKLWKIQVPNKIKIFLWRALRAVQEIWTEADIWHNVKDYITNATGFIPMVFQMIDEVNSTVMPKVAVMLWTLWWRRNQKCWQEKIPSVFEVTRRARDTLQDWLKAHQRKINTVQNNIELENHTWTKPPFGKLKIRKSVNYPDAQW
;
A
#
# COMPACT_ATOMS: atom_id res chain seq x y z
N MET A 1 -28.74 -1.23 17.78
CA MET A 1 -27.42 -1.52 17.17
C MET A 1 -26.74 -0.18 16.90
N ARG A 2 -25.53 0.04 17.39
CA ARG A 2 -24.83 1.32 17.20
C ARG A 2 -24.26 1.37 15.78
N VAL A 3 -24.30 2.53 15.13
CA VAL A 3 -23.73 2.76 13.79
C VAL A 3 -22.27 2.26 13.67
N ALA A 4 -21.51 2.27 14.77
CA ALA A 4 -20.15 1.72 14.84
C ALA A 4 -20.05 0.20 14.57
N GLU A 5 -21.09 -0.59 14.88
CA GLU A 5 -21.13 -2.03 14.57
C GLU A 5 -21.44 -2.28 13.09
N LEU A 6 -22.20 -1.38 12.46
CA LEU A 6 -22.56 -1.44 11.05
C LEU A 6 -21.42 -1.05 10.09
N LEU A 7 -20.34 -0.45 10.59
CA LEU A 7 -19.17 -0.02 9.79
C LEU A 7 -17.98 -0.99 9.86
N LYS A 8 -18.13 -2.11 10.58
CA LYS A 8 -17.12 -3.18 10.54
C LYS A 8 -17.25 -3.93 9.22
N VAL A 9 -16.41 -3.56 8.25
CA VAL A 9 -16.19 -4.40 7.08
C VAL A 9 -15.56 -5.71 7.56
N ASN A 10 -16.27 -6.82 7.37
CA ASN A 10 -15.71 -8.15 7.62
C ASN A 10 -14.68 -8.48 6.54
N GLY A 11 -13.46 -8.82 6.94
CA GLY A 11 -12.39 -9.18 6.02
C GLY A 11 -11.01 -9.31 6.68
N ASN A 12 -10.09 -9.97 5.99
CA ASN A 12 -8.74 -10.22 6.51
C ASN A 12 -7.81 -9.02 6.29
N TRP A 13 -7.98 -7.98 7.11
CA TRP A 13 -7.17 -6.77 7.06
C TRP A 13 -5.67 -7.02 7.22
N LYS A 14 -5.28 -8.04 7.99
CA LYS A 14 -3.86 -8.42 8.14
C LYS A 14 -3.24 -8.80 6.80
N LYS A 15 -3.98 -9.48 5.92
CA LYS A 15 -3.49 -9.82 4.58
C LYS A 15 -3.38 -8.60 3.66
N LEU A 16 -4.32 -7.66 3.74
CA LEU A 16 -4.23 -6.38 3.00
C LEU A 16 -2.90 -5.65 3.27
N TRP A 17 -2.46 -5.63 4.54
CA TRP A 17 -1.21 -4.99 4.90
C TRP A 17 0.05 -5.78 4.48
N LYS A 18 -0.07 -7.07 4.18
CA LYS A 18 1.03 -7.93 3.69
C LYS A 18 1.26 -7.84 2.18
N ILE A 19 0.34 -7.21 1.42
CA ILE A 19 0.49 -7.05 -0.03
C ILE A 19 1.78 -6.27 -0.34
N GLN A 20 2.51 -6.73 -1.35
CA GLN A 20 3.80 -6.19 -1.78
C GLN A 20 3.62 -4.97 -2.71
N VAL A 21 3.11 -3.86 -2.13
CA VAL A 21 2.86 -2.58 -2.82
C VAL A 21 3.21 -1.39 -1.92
N PRO A 22 3.40 -0.18 -2.48
CA PRO A 22 3.55 1.04 -1.70
C PRO A 22 2.44 1.25 -0.65
N ASN A 23 2.79 1.82 0.52
CA ASN A 23 1.83 2.11 1.59
C ASN A 23 0.66 2.99 1.16
N LYS A 24 0.89 3.97 0.26
CA LYS A 24 -0.18 4.81 -0.29
C LYS A 24 -1.28 4.01 -0.98
N ILE A 25 -0.92 2.87 -1.60
CA ILE A 25 -1.86 1.99 -2.30
C ILE A 25 -2.65 1.16 -1.28
N LYS A 26 -2.00 0.69 -0.21
CA LYS A 26 -2.68 0.00 0.90
C LYS A 26 -3.70 0.91 1.59
N ILE A 27 -3.33 2.16 1.84
CA ILE A 27 -4.22 3.18 2.41
C ILE A 27 -5.39 3.44 1.46
N PHE A 28 -5.13 3.57 0.16
CA PHE A 28 -6.20 3.69 -0.84
C PHE A 28 -7.17 2.50 -0.79
N LEU A 29 -6.68 1.26 -0.81
CA LEU A 29 -7.53 0.07 -0.74
C LEU A 29 -8.34 0.03 0.56
N TRP A 30 -7.71 0.34 1.69
CA TRP A 30 -8.40 0.42 2.98
C TRP A 30 -9.52 1.46 2.97
N ARG A 31 -9.26 2.67 2.44
CA ARG A 31 -10.30 3.71 2.31
C ARG A 31 -11.39 3.31 1.32
N ALA A 32 -11.04 2.71 0.18
CA ALA A 32 -12.02 2.27 -0.80
C ALA A 32 -12.97 1.21 -0.23
N LEU A 33 -12.43 0.24 0.52
CA LEU A 33 -13.23 -0.82 1.15
C LEU A 33 -14.13 -0.28 2.27
N ARG A 34 -13.73 0.79 2.98
CA ARG A 34 -14.56 1.41 4.03
C ARG A 34 -15.55 2.44 3.51
N ALA A 35 -15.15 3.27 2.56
CA ALA A 35 -15.98 4.34 2.02
C ALA A 35 -17.22 3.81 1.29
N VAL A 36 -17.12 2.62 0.67
CA VAL A 36 -18.28 1.92 0.11
C VAL A 36 -19.32 1.59 1.19
N GLN A 37 -18.93 1.40 2.45
CA GLN A 37 -19.89 1.12 3.52
C GLN A 37 -20.45 2.42 4.12
N GLU A 38 -19.60 3.43 4.31
CA GLU A 38 -19.96 4.73 4.89
C GLU A 38 -20.97 5.48 4.00
N ILE A 39 -20.66 5.66 2.70
CA ILE A 39 -21.49 6.42 1.76
C ILE A 39 -22.89 5.80 1.60
N TRP A 40 -22.99 4.47 1.66
CA TRP A 40 -24.23 3.76 1.38
C TRP A 40 -25.15 3.72 2.60
N THR A 41 -24.56 3.76 3.80
CA THR A 41 -25.28 3.92 5.06
C THR A 41 -25.86 5.32 5.17
N GLU A 42 -25.11 6.36 4.79
CA GLU A 42 -25.57 7.75 4.84
C GLU A 42 -26.59 8.11 3.76
N ALA A 43 -26.52 7.47 2.60
CA ALA A 43 -27.44 7.76 1.49
C ALA A 43 -28.88 7.21 1.70
N ASP A 44 -29.15 6.49 2.79
CA ASP A 44 -30.38 5.73 3.04
C ASP A 44 -30.80 4.84 1.85
N ILE A 45 -29.84 4.38 1.05
CA ILE A 45 -30.10 3.45 -0.07
C ILE A 45 -29.71 2.03 0.34
N TRP A 46 -29.03 1.88 1.48
CA TRP A 46 -28.53 0.58 1.96
C TRP A 46 -29.60 -0.49 1.96
N HIS A 47 -30.82 -0.18 2.41
CA HIS A 47 -31.92 -1.14 2.45
C HIS A 47 -32.33 -1.67 1.06
N ASN A 48 -32.12 -0.89 0.00
CA ASN A 48 -32.45 -1.27 -1.38
C ASN A 48 -31.33 -2.06 -2.08
N VAL A 49 -30.08 -1.86 -1.67
CA VAL A 49 -28.92 -2.49 -2.34
C VAL A 49 -28.24 -3.56 -1.51
N LYS A 50 -28.59 -3.69 -0.22
CA LYS A 50 -28.04 -4.70 0.69
C LYS A 50 -28.21 -6.10 0.11
N ASP A 51 -29.40 -6.45 -0.35
CA ASP A 51 -29.68 -7.79 -0.88
C ASP A 51 -28.91 -8.08 -2.17
N TYR A 52 -28.72 -7.07 -3.04
CA TYR A 52 -27.87 -7.20 -4.23
C TYR A 52 -26.39 -7.37 -3.88
N ILE A 53 -25.91 -6.69 -2.83
CA ILE A 53 -24.52 -6.79 -2.36
C ILE A 53 -24.25 -8.10 -1.62
N THR A 54 -25.21 -8.60 -0.83
CA THR A 54 -25.06 -9.87 -0.10
C THR A 54 -25.21 -11.08 -1.02
N ASN A 55 -26.01 -10.97 -2.09
CA ASN A 55 -26.21 -12.07 -3.05
C ASN A 55 -25.20 -12.05 -4.21
N ALA A 56 -24.65 -10.89 -4.58
CA ALA A 56 -23.49 -10.83 -5.45
C ALA A 56 -22.20 -11.04 -4.65
N THR A 57 -21.11 -11.49 -5.29
CA THR A 57 -19.76 -11.21 -4.77
C THR A 57 -19.53 -9.71 -4.85
N GLY A 58 -20.05 -8.95 -3.88
CA GLY A 58 -19.88 -7.51 -3.80
C GLY A 58 -18.40 -7.12 -3.86
N PHE A 59 -18.10 -5.87 -4.23
CA PHE A 59 -16.73 -5.40 -4.42
C PHE A 59 -15.82 -5.73 -3.22
N ILE A 60 -16.33 -5.60 -1.99
CA ILE A 60 -15.59 -5.89 -0.77
C ILE A 60 -15.26 -7.40 -0.64
N PRO A 61 -16.25 -8.32 -0.62
CA PRO A 61 -15.98 -9.77 -0.63
C PRO A 61 -15.05 -10.20 -1.78
N MET A 62 -15.28 -9.70 -3.00
CA MET A 62 -14.47 -10.00 -4.17
C MET A 62 -13.00 -9.60 -3.94
N VAL A 63 -12.74 -8.39 -3.45
CA VAL A 63 -11.36 -7.93 -3.19
C VAL A 63 -10.68 -8.76 -2.09
N PHE A 64 -11.39 -9.11 -1.01
CA PHE A 64 -10.81 -9.96 0.03
C PHE A 64 -10.55 -11.39 -0.46
N GLN A 65 -11.47 -11.97 -1.23
CA GLN A 65 -11.28 -13.27 -1.87
C GLN A 65 -10.07 -13.24 -2.83
N MET A 66 -9.92 -12.18 -3.62
CA MET A 66 -8.74 -11.99 -4.45
C MET A 66 -7.46 -11.91 -3.61
N ILE A 67 -7.47 -11.20 -2.48
CA ILE A 67 -6.31 -11.15 -1.57
C ILE A 67 -6.00 -12.54 -1.00
N ASP A 68 -7.01 -13.38 -0.81
CA ASP A 68 -6.88 -14.70 -0.23
C ASP A 68 -6.40 -15.76 -1.23
N GLU A 69 -6.90 -15.71 -2.48
CA GLU A 69 -6.71 -16.75 -3.50
C GLU A 69 -5.70 -16.36 -4.59
N VAL A 70 -5.50 -15.07 -4.84
CA VAL A 70 -4.61 -14.61 -5.92
C VAL A 70 -3.17 -14.62 -5.45
N ASN A 71 -2.31 -15.22 -6.28
CA ASN A 71 -0.86 -15.31 -6.06
C ASN A 71 -0.23 -13.96 -5.68
N SER A 72 0.80 -14.02 -4.82
CA SER A 72 1.52 -12.87 -4.28
C SER A 72 2.18 -11.98 -5.35
N THR A 73 2.31 -12.46 -6.59
CA THR A 73 2.88 -11.72 -7.74
C THR A 73 1.83 -11.01 -8.58
N VAL A 74 0.57 -11.46 -8.54
CA VAL A 74 -0.53 -10.93 -9.36
C VAL A 74 -1.34 -9.90 -8.58
N MET A 75 -1.64 -10.16 -7.30
CA MET A 75 -2.40 -9.22 -6.47
C MET A 75 -1.77 -7.81 -6.38
N PRO A 76 -0.44 -7.65 -6.26
CA PRO A 76 0.19 -6.33 -6.35
C PRO A 76 -0.10 -5.58 -7.66
N LYS A 77 -0.13 -6.29 -8.79
CA LYS A 77 -0.46 -5.69 -10.10
C LYS A 77 -1.92 -5.21 -10.11
N VAL A 78 -2.85 -6.03 -9.62
CA VAL A 78 -4.27 -5.67 -9.49
C VAL A 78 -4.44 -4.44 -8.59
N ALA A 79 -3.81 -4.44 -7.42
CA ALA A 79 -3.87 -3.33 -6.47
C ALA A 79 -3.35 -2.03 -7.07
N VAL A 80 -2.21 -2.08 -7.77
CA VAL A 80 -1.65 -0.91 -8.44
C VAL A 80 -2.55 -0.44 -9.59
N MET A 81 -3.15 -1.36 -10.36
CA MET A 81 -4.10 -1.02 -11.42
C MET A 81 -5.31 -0.27 -10.87
N LEU A 82 -5.97 -0.78 -9.82
CA LEU A 82 -7.09 -0.11 -9.16
C LEU A 82 -6.70 1.30 -8.67
N TRP A 83 -5.53 1.44 -8.07
CA TRP A 83 -5.02 2.74 -7.64
C TRP A 83 -4.75 3.68 -8.82
N THR A 84 -4.20 3.18 -9.93
CA THR A 84 -3.97 4.02 -11.13
C THR A 84 -5.25 4.44 -11.84
N LEU A 85 -6.30 3.62 -11.79
CA LEU A 85 -7.63 3.99 -12.28
C LEU A 85 -8.23 5.12 -11.45
N TRP A 86 -8.14 5.02 -10.12
CA TRP A 86 -8.53 6.10 -9.22
C TRP A 86 -7.71 7.37 -9.49
N TRP A 87 -6.39 7.24 -9.67
CA TRP A 87 -5.53 8.36 -10.05
C TRP A 87 -5.99 8.98 -11.38
N ARG A 88 -6.25 8.19 -12.43
CA ARG A 88 -6.74 8.68 -13.73
C ARG A 88 -8.06 9.44 -13.57
N ARG A 89 -8.99 8.94 -12.76
CA ARG A 89 -10.24 9.65 -12.43
C ARG A 89 -9.94 10.99 -11.77
N ASN A 90 -9.04 11.04 -10.79
CA ASN A 90 -8.68 12.28 -10.10
C ASN A 90 -8.01 13.31 -11.02
N GLN A 91 -7.17 12.86 -11.96
CA GLN A 91 -6.60 13.74 -12.97
C GLN A 91 -7.70 14.41 -13.80
N LYS A 92 -8.76 13.67 -14.14
CA LYS A 92 -9.92 14.24 -14.83
C LYS A 92 -10.66 15.23 -13.94
N CYS A 93 -10.92 14.88 -12.67
CA CYS A 93 -11.70 15.71 -11.75
C CYS A 93 -11.00 17.01 -11.33
N TRP A 94 -9.68 17.01 -11.20
CA TRP A 94 -8.94 18.14 -10.60
C TRP A 94 -7.96 18.82 -11.55
N GLN A 95 -7.59 18.19 -12.67
CA GLN A 95 -6.67 18.77 -13.65
C GLN A 95 -7.27 18.83 -15.06
N GLU A 96 -8.54 18.45 -15.22
CA GLU A 96 -9.25 18.32 -16.51
C GLU A 96 -8.52 17.49 -17.56
N LYS A 97 -7.51 16.71 -17.12
CA LYS A 97 -6.68 15.90 -17.98
C LYS A 97 -7.17 14.47 -17.90
N ILE A 98 -7.33 13.85 -19.07
CA ILE A 98 -7.61 12.41 -19.16
C ILE A 98 -6.34 11.74 -19.69
N PRO A 99 -5.48 11.18 -18.81
CA PRO A 99 -4.36 10.38 -19.24
C PRO A 99 -4.82 9.25 -20.18
N SER A 100 -4.03 9.00 -21.21
CA SER A 100 -4.22 7.91 -22.15
C SER A 100 -4.11 6.54 -21.45
N VAL A 101 -4.67 5.50 -22.08
CA VAL A 101 -4.55 4.12 -21.58
C VAL A 101 -3.07 3.71 -21.46
N PHE A 102 -2.24 4.16 -22.40
CA PHE A 102 -0.80 3.94 -22.38
C PHE A 102 -0.14 4.57 -21.15
N GLU A 103 -0.39 5.85 -20.87
CA GLU A 103 0.18 6.54 -19.70
C GLU A 103 -0.25 5.88 -18.38
N VAL A 104 -1.52 5.46 -18.28
CA VAL A 104 -2.05 4.79 -17.08
C VAL A 104 -1.37 3.43 -16.87
N THR A 105 -1.26 2.64 -17.94
CA THR A 105 -0.63 1.31 -17.89
C THR A 105 0.87 1.42 -17.59
N ARG A 106 1.55 2.38 -18.21
CA ARG A 106 2.95 2.69 -17.93
C ARG A 106 3.14 3.09 -16.47
N ARG A 107 2.32 4.01 -15.95
CA ARG A 107 2.40 4.45 -14.55
C ARG A 107 2.20 3.30 -13.58
N ALA A 108 1.29 2.38 -13.86
CA ALA A 108 1.08 1.20 -13.03
C ALA A 108 2.34 0.33 -12.97
N ARG A 109 2.94 0.06 -14.13
CA ARG A 109 4.18 -0.72 -14.23
C ARG A 109 5.33 -0.04 -13.50
N ASP A 110 5.59 1.23 -13.80
CA ASP A 110 6.71 1.99 -13.25
C ASP A 110 6.57 2.08 -11.71
N THR A 111 5.37 2.39 -11.21
CA THR A 111 5.11 2.46 -9.76
C THR A 111 5.43 1.14 -9.03
N LEU A 112 5.06 0.01 -9.62
CA LEU A 112 5.32 -1.29 -9.01
C LEU A 112 6.82 -1.64 -9.09
N GLN A 113 7.46 -1.41 -10.24
CA GLN A 113 8.88 -1.69 -10.43
C GLN A 113 9.77 -0.84 -9.52
N ASP A 114 9.49 0.45 -9.42
CA ASP A 114 10.23 1.37 -8.56
C ASP A 114 10.10 0.97 -7.10
N TRP A 115 8.90 0.55 -6.68
CA TRP A 115 8.69 0.05 -5.33
C TRP A 115 9.47 -1.24 -5.07
N LEU A 116 9.46 -2.20 -5.99
CA LEU A 116 10.21 -3.45 -5.84
C LEU A 116 11.71 -3.17 -5.72
N LYS A 117 12.27 -2.29 -6.56
CA LYS A 117 13.67 -1.86 -6.50
C LYS A 117 13.99 -1.19 -5.15
N ALA A 118 13.15 -0.26 -4.69
CA ALA A 118 13.35 0.42 -3.41
C ALA A 118 13.21 -0.53 -2.21
N HIS A 119 12.28 -1.47 -2.28
CA HIS A 119 12.05 -2.46 -1.24
C HIS A 119 13.24 -3.42 -1.12
N GLN A 120 13.77 -3.89 -2.26
CA GLN A 120 14.96 -4.74 -2.27
C GLN A 120 16.18 -4.01 -1.69
N ARG A 121 16.39 -2.75 -2.04
CA ARG A 121 17.46 -1.93 -1.45
C ARG A 121 17.34 -1.86 0.07
N LYS A 122 16.12 -1.64 0.59
CA LYS A 122 15.87 -1.60 2.04
C LYS A 122 16.23 -2.93 2.71
N ILE A 123 15.84 -4.06 2.13
CA ILE A 123 16.18 -5.39 2.65
C ILE A 123 17.69 -5.57 2.67
N ASN A 124 18.37 -5.27 1.57
CA ASN A 124 19.82 -5.41 1.46
C ASN A 124 20.56 -4.52 2.47
N THR A 125 20.12 -3.28 2.70
CA THR A 125 20.71 -2.40 3.73
C THR A 125 20.55 -2.96 5.14
N VAL A 126 19.37 -3.51 5.47
CA VAL A 126 19.13 -4.13 6.79
C VAL A 126 20.03 -5.36 6.96
N GLN A 127 20.18 -6.18 5.93
CA GLN A 127 21.02 -7.38 5.99
C GLN A 127 22.51 -7.04 6.14
N ASN A 128 23.01 -6.07 5.38
CA ASN A 128 24.38 -5.57 5.53
C ASN A 128 24.63 -4.97 6.93
N ASN A 129 23.64 -4.31 7.52
CA ASN A 129 23.75 -3.77 8.88
C ASN A 129 23.76 -4.88 9.95
N ILE A 130 23.01 -5.97 9.77
CA ILE A 130 23.06 -7.14 10.65
C ILE A 130 24.42 -7.85 10.54
N GLU A 131 24.98 -7.97 9.34
CA GLU A 131 26.33 -8.49 9.13
C GLU A 131 27.41 -7.59 9.76
N LEU A 132 27.21 -6.27 9.74
CA LEU A 132 28.10 -5.31 10.41
C LEU A 132 27.94 -5.31 11.94
N GLU A 133 26.74 -5.56 12.46
CA GLU A 133 26.47 -5.69 13.90
C GLU A 133 26.95 -7.02 14.50
N ASN A 134 27.08 -8.07 13.68
CA ASN A 134 27.75 -9.32 14.08
C ASN A 134 29.26 -9.15 14.32
N HIS A 135 29.83 -7.97 14.03
CA HIS A 135 31.14 -7.57 14.57
C HIS A 135 30.96 -7.13 16.02
N THR A 136 31.08 -8.10 16.94
CA THR A 136 31.00 -7.94 18.39
C THR A 136 31.72 -6.69 18.88
N TRP A 137 30.99 -5.80 19.55
CA TRP A 137 31.54 -4.55 20.09
C TRP A 137 32.57 -4.87 21.18
N THR A 138 33.84 -4.63 20.93
CA THR A 138 34.90 -4.73 21.95
C THR A 138 35.18 -3.36 22.57
N LYS A 139 35.25 -3.32 23.91
CA LYS A 139 35.58 -2.10 24.66
C LYS A 139 36.96 -1.56 24.22
N PRO A 140 37.09 -0.26 23.90
CA PRO A 140 38.38 0.31 23.56
C PRO A 140 39.37 0.21 24.74
N PRO A 141 40.68 0.09 24.47
CA PRO A 141 41.72 0.21 25.49
C PRO A 141 41.62 1.55 26.24
N PHE A 142 42.08 1.54 27.49
CA PHE A 142 42.01 2.69 28.39
C PHE A 142 42.65 3.94 27.73
N GLY A 143 41.95 5.07 27.74
CA GLY A 143 42.40 6.34 27.16
C GLY A 143 42.01 6.59 25.69
N LYS A 144 41.22 5.74 25.03
CA LYS A 144 40.73 5.97 23.65
C LYS A 144 39.20 5.99 23.55
N LEU A 145 38.66 6.97 22.83
CA LEU A 145 37.24 7.09 22.52
C LEU A 145 36.95 6.54 21.12
N LYS A 146 35.91 5.70 20.98
CA LYS A 146 35.41 5.22 19.69
C LYS A 146 34.20 6.07 19.28
N ILE A 147 34.39 6.97 18.31
CA ILE A 147 33.33 7.81 17.74
C ILE A 147 32.64 7.01 16.62
N ARG A 148 31.30 6.90 16.65
CA ARG A 148 30.53 6.37 15.53
C ARG A 148 30.39 7.48 14.48
N LYS A 149 30.90 7.25 13.26
CA LYS A 149 30.58 8.12 12.11
C LYS A 149 29.13 7.88 11.72
N SER A 150 28.24 8.81 12.03
CA SER A 150 26.97 8.95 11.33
C SER A 150 27.28 9.33 9.87
N VAL A 151 26.62 8.62 8.95
CA VAL A 151 26.76 8.70 7.49
C VAL A 151 26.84 10.15 7.01
N ASN A 152 27.90 10.47 6.24
CA ASN A 152 28.06 11.73 5.51
C ASN A 152 26.95 11.87 4.44
N TYR A 153 26.29 13.02 4.41
CA TYR A 153 25.55 13.48 3.22
C TYR A 153 26.58 14.02 2.20
N PRO A 154 26.50 13.64 0.91
CA PRO A 154 27.31 14.27 -0.12
C PRO A 154 26.68 15.61 -0.52
N ASP A 155 27.54 16.62 -0.52
CA ASP A 155 27.53 17.81 -1.38
C ASP A 155 26.46 18.88 -1.16
N ALA A 156 26.81 19.87 -0.33
CA ALA A 156 26.41 21.25 -0.55
C ALA A 156 27.60 21.99 -1.19
N GLN A 157 27.52 22.24 -2.50
CA GLN A 157 28.40 23.19 -3.18
C GLN A 157 27.88 24.61 -2.94
N TRP A 158 28.80 25.52 -2.62
CA TRP A 158 28.61 26.96 -2.53
C TRP A 158 28.73 27.62 -3.90
#